data_AF-A0A1B3NCX9-F1
#
_entry.id   AF-A0A1B3NCX9-F1
#
_cell.length_a   1.000
_cell.length_b   1.000
_cell.length_c   1.000
_cell.angle_alpha   90.00
_cell.angle_beta   90.00
_cell.angle_gamma   90.00
#
_symmetry.space_group_name_H-M   'P 1'
#
loop_
_entity.id
_entity.type
_entity.pdbx_description
1 polymer ?
#
loop_
_entity_poly.entity_id
_entity_poly.type
_entity_poly.pdbx_seq_one_letter_code
_entity_poly.pdbx_strand_id
1 'polypeptide(L)'
;MSYQRPQHNVIVEALHLMDAELLNRAKCYFGGGTAIVLKNGEYRLSLDVDFLCADADGYRELRNAVYRPDGIRAIFGEGIETVRPIMADQYGIRAIVALHGQPIKFEIVREARITLDGGIDPELGVPLLSTTSQFAEKLLANADRGLDRAVAYRDAIDLGKLVTATGVIPQEAKLSAEKAYGGIITRSLQQVLERLANPAEAAKAAAVLQMETGDFNLAARALSEAAVASWPTVDFPELPPIGNTCSP
;
A
#
# COMPACT_ATOMS: atom_id res chain seq x y z
N MET A 1 -19.68 3.94 3.57
CA MET A 1 -19.16 5.18 2.93
C MET A 1 -19.21 5.00 1.43
N SER A 2 -19.37 6.07 0.64
CA SER A 2 -19.29 5.99 -0.83
C SER A 2 -18.05 6.75 -1.30
N TYR A 3 -17.22 6.09 -2.10
CA TYR A 3 -16.06 6.66 -2.76
C TYR A 3 -16.46 7.35 -4.07
N GLN A 4 -15.67 8.33 -4.52
CA GLN A 4 -15.98 9.08 -5.74
C GLN A 4 -15.79 8.21 -6.98
N ARG A 5 -14.82 7.29 -6.96
CA ARG A 5 -14.57 6.37 -8.08
C ARG A 5 -15.43 5.11 -7.90
N PRO A 6 -16.30 4.76 -8.86
CA PRO A 6 -17.11 3.55 -8.80
C PRO A 6 -16.29 2.28 -8.54
N GLN A 7 -15.07 2.22 -9.08
CA GLN A 7 -14.20 1.07 -8.94
C GLN A 7 -13.80 0.81 -7.49
N HIS A 8 -13.57 1.86 -6.69
CA HIS A 8 -13.23 1.71 -5.29
C HIS A 8 -14.44 1.29 -4.44
N ASN A 9 -15.66 1.69 -4.82
CA ASN A 9 -16.87 1.16 -4.20
C ASN A 9 -16.98 -0.36 -4.40
N VAL A 10 -16.65 -0.87 -5.59
CA VAL A 10 -16.60 -2.32 -5.85
C VAL A 10 -15.51 -3.00 -5.03
N ILE A 11 -14.33 -2.38 -4.85
CA ILE A 11 -13.30 -2.93 -3.96
C ILE A 11 -13.82 -3.02 -2.53
N VAL A 12 -14.46 -1.98 -2.00
CA VAL A 12 -14.97 -1.97 -0.62
C VAL A 12 -16.09 -2.98 -0.42
N GLU A 13 -16.99 -3.12 -1.40
CA GLU A 13 -17.98 -4.19 -1.38
C GLU A 13 -17.32 -5.57 -1.35
N ALA A 14 -16.27 -5.79 -2.15
CA ALA A 14 -15.52 -7.04 -2.12
C ALA A 14 -14.82 -7.28 -0.77
N LEU A 15 -14.31 -6.23 -0.10
CA LEU A 15 -13.76 -6.33 1.26
C LEU A 15 -14.84 -6.74 2.27
N HIS A 16 -16.06 -6.20 2.16
CA HIS A 16 -17.19 -6.56 3.04
C HIS A 16 -17.70 -7.98 2.85
N LEU A 17 -17.42 -8.62 1.71
CA LEU A 17 -17.71 -10.05 1.53
C LEU A 17 -16.71 -10.96 2.26
N MET A 18 -15.53 -10.43 2.65
CA MET A 18 -14.46 -11.25 3.20
C MET A 18 -14.74 -11.75 4.62
N ASP A 19 -14.21 -12.93 4.94
CA ASP A 19 -14.25 -13.51 6.29
C ASP A 19 -13.27 -12.75 7.20
N ALA A 20 -13.77 -11.67 7.80
CA ALA A 20 -13.01 -10.81 8.72
C ALA A 20 -12.54 -11.57 9.97
N GLU A 21 -13.28 -12.57 10.44
CA GLU A 21 -12.89 -13.36 11.61
C GLU A 21 -11.69 -14.25 11.30
N LEU A 22 -11.71 -14.93 10.15
CA LEU A 22 -10.58 -15.72 9.66
C LEU A 22 -9.35 -14.84 9.47
N LEU A 23 -9.49 -13.70 8.80
CA LEU A 23 -8.38 -12.78 8.56
C LEU A 23 -7.78 -12.25 9.87
N ASN A 24 -8.63 -11.87 10.83
CA ASN A 24 -8.18 -11.35 12.12
C ASN A 24 -7.45 -12.41 12.95
N ARG A 25 -8.02 -13.62 13.03
CA ARG A 25 -7.40 -14.80 13.68
C ARG A 25 -6.04 -15.11 13.08
N ALA A 26 -5.94 -15.07 11.75
CA ALA A 26 -4.72 -15.34 11.02
C ALA A 26 -3.70 -14.18 11.08
N LYS A 27 -4.02 -13.07 11.77
CA LYS A 27 -3.20 -11.84 11.81
C LYS A 27 -2.81 -11.40 10.40
N CYS A 28 -3.81 -11.39 9.53
CA CYS A 28 -3.69 -11.05 8.12
C CYS A 28 -4.41 -9.73 7.88
N TYR A 29 -3.65 -8.72 7.49
CA TYR A 29 -4.10 -7.34 7.48
C TYR A 29 -4.14 -6.77 6.08
N PHE A 30 -5.25 -6.12 5.73
CA PHE A 30 -5.38 -5.33 4.53
C PHE A 30 -4.34 -4.20 4.56
N GLY A 31 -3.65 -4.02 3.45
CA GLY A 31 -2.55 -3.09 3.33
C GLY A 31 -2.29 -2.70 1.88
N GLY A 32 -1.03 -2.45 1.58
CA GLY A 32 -0.63 -2.01 0.24
C GLY A 32 -1.16 -0.63 -0.12
N GLY A 33 -1.14 -0.34 -1.42
CA GLY A 33 -1.51 0.99 -1.92
C GLY A 33 -3.00 1.31 -1.79
N THR A 34 -3.85 0.31 -1.98
CA THR A 34 -5.31 0.52 -1.99
C THR A 34 -5.84 0.83 -0.60
N ALA A 35 -5.35 0.18 0.45
CA ALA A 35 -5.68 0.53 1.83
C ALA A 35 -5.39 2.01 2.14
N ILE A 36 -4.21 2.50 1.75
CA ILE A 36 -3.80 3.89 1.97
C ILE A 36 -4.70 4.83 1.16
N VAL A 37 -4.97 4.54 -0.10
CA VAL A 37 -5.86 5.34 -0.97
C VAL A 37 -7.26 5.48 -0.37
N LEU A 38 -7.86 4.37 0.05
CA LEU A 38 -9.20 4.35 0.62
C LEU A 38 -9.27 5.15 1.93
N LYS A 39 -8.25 5.09 2.78
CA LYS A 39 -8.23 5.81 4.06
C LYS A 39 -7.77 7.27 3.98
N ASN A 40 -7.18 7.70 2.86
CA ASN A 40 -6.53 9.02 2.75
C ASN A 40 -7.03 9.86 1.56
N GLY A 41 -8.34 9.82 1.32
CA GLY A 41 -9.02 10.76 0.43
C GLY A 41 -8.92 10.44 -1.06
N GLU A 42 -8.72 9.17 -1.43
CA GLU A 42 -8.88 8.69 -2.81
C GLU A 42 -7.97 9.39 -3.87
N TYR A 43 -6.77 9.80 -3.44
CA TYR A 43 -5.87 10.66 -4.21
C TYR A 43 -5.37 10.07 -5.53
N ARG A 44 -5.44 8.75 -5.72
CA ARG A 44 -5.07 8.04 -6.95
C ARG A 44 -5.96 6.82 -7.17
N LEU A 45 -5.94 6.25 -8.37
CA LEU A 45 -6.60 4.96 -8.62
C LEU A 45 -5.72 3.82 -8.07
N SER A 46 -6.32 2.89 -7.32
CA SER A 46 -5.66 1.68 -6.83
C SER A 46 -6.66 0.55 -6.70
N LEU A 47 -6.46 -0.53 -7.46
CA LEU A 47 -7.46 -1.61 -7.59
C LEU A 47 -6.98 -2.97 -7.09
N ASP A 48 -5.69 -3.10 -6.81
CA ASP A 48 -5.13 -4.33 -6.23
C ASP A 48 -5.59 -4.45 -4.76
N VAL A 49 -5.95 -5.64 -4.32
CA VAL A 49 -6.30 -5.93 -2.92
C VAL A 49 -5.19 -6.76 -2.31
N ASP A 50 -4.33 -6.08 -1.55
CA ASP A 50 -3.16 -6.67 -0.91
C ASP A 50 -3.41 -6.85 0.59
N PHE A 51 -3.17 -8.06 1.07
CA PHE A 51 -3.13 -8.41 2.48
C PHE A 51 -1.73 -8.87 2.86
N LEU A 52 -1.35 -8.67 4.12
CA LEU A 52 -0.05 -9.06 4.63
C LEU A 52 -0.20 -9.91 5.89
N CYS A 53 0.50 -11.03 5.94
CA CYS A 53 0.48 -11.95 7.06
C CYS A 53 1.91 -12.31 7.48
N ALA A 54 2.31 -11.82 8.66
CA ALA A 54 3.61 -12.14 9.26
C ALA A 54 3.59 -13.39 10.14
N ASP A 55 2.40 -13.83 10.59
CA ASP A 55 2.25 -14.94 11.52
C ASP A 55 2.31 -16.31 10.81
N ALA A 56 3.25 -17.17 11.20
CA ALA A 56 3.50 -18.49 10.58
C ALA A 56 2.25 -19.39 10.57
N ASP A 57 1.56 -19.46 11.70
CA ASP A 57 0.38 -20.29 11.85
C ASP A 57 -0.82 -19.70 11.13
N GLY A 58 -0.98 -18.38 11.19
CA GLY A 58 -2.01 -17.65 10.45
C GLY A 58 -1.92 -17.86 8.94
N TYR A 59 -0.72 -17.75 8.36
CA TYR A 59 -0.55 -18.01 6.92
C TYR A 59 -0.82 -19.47 6.55
N ARG A 60 -0.39 -20.42 7.39
CA ARG A 60 -0.69 -21.84 7.20
C ARG A 60 -2.19 -22.09 7.22
N GLU A 61 -2.93 -21.44 8.11
CA GLU A 61 -4.39 -21.50 8.16
C GLU A 61 -5.03 -20.98 6.87
N LEU A 62 -4.63 -19.80 6.40
CA LEU A 62 -5.12 -19.20 5.15
C LEU A 62 -4.82 -20.08 3.94
N ARG A 63 -3.60 -20.63 3.87
CA ARG A 63 -3.19 -21.52 2.78
C ARG A 63 -4.01 -22.81 2.76
N ASN A 64 -4.29 -23.38 3.92
CA ASN A 64 -5.16 -24.56 4.03
C ASN A 64 -6.61 -24.23 3.65
N ALA A 65 -7.10 -23.04 4.02
CA ALA A 65 -8.45 -22.60 3.70
C ALA A 65 -8.67 -22.54 2.18
N VAL A 66 -7.77 -21.93 1.41
CA VAL A 66 -7.93 -21.78 -0.05
C VAL A 66 -7.77 -23.07 -0.86
N TYR A 67 -7.31 -24.16 -0.25
CA TYR A 67 -7.25 -25.49 -0.89
C TYR A 67 -8.44 -26.40 -0.57
N ARG A 68 -9.38 -25.94 0.26
CA ARG A 68 -10.65 -26.62 0.45
C ARG A 68 -11.54 -26.44 -0.80
N PRO A 69 -12.63 -27.23 -0.95
CA PRO A 69 -13.47 -27.19 -2.15
C PRO A 69 -14.11 -25.83 -2.49
N ASP A 70 -14.29 -24.97 -1.48
CA ASP A 70 -14.76 -23.58 -1.57
C ASP A 70 -13.70 -22.61 -2.14
N GLY A 71 -12.42 -22.99 -2.14
CA GLY A 71 -11.35 -22.24 -2.77
C GLY A 71 -11.23 -20.81 -2.22
N ILE A 72 -11.28 -19.82 -3.11
CA ILE A 72 -11.10 -18.41 -2.72
C ILE A 72 -12.30 -17.87 -1.93
N ARG A 73 -13.46 -18.53 -2.02
CA ARG A 73 -14.65 -18.19 -1.25
C ARG A 73 -14.48 -18.46 0.24
N ALA A 74 -13.50 -19.30 0.62
CA ALA A 74 -13.07 -19.42 2.01
C ALA A 74 -12.58 -18.09 2.60
N ILE A 75 -12.13 -17.15 1.74
CA ILE A 75 -11.68 -15.81 2.14
C ILE A 75 -12.72 -14.75 1.80
N PHE A 76 -13.35 -14.81 0.63
CA PHE A 76 -14.25 -13.75 0.12
C PHE A 76 -15.74 -14.03 0.29
N GLY A 77 -16.15 -15.19 0.84
CA GLY A 77 -17.55 -15.56 0.91
C GLY A 77 -18.21 -15.80 -0.46
N GLU A 78 -19.54 -15.80 -0.46
CA GLU A 78 -20.35 -15.94 -1.67
C GLU A 78 -20.45 -14.61 -2.46
N GLY A 79 -20.72 -14.69 -3.76
CA GLY A 79 -20.90 -13.52 -4.63
C GLY A 79 -19.63 -13.05 -5.36
N ILE A 80 -18.46 -13.61 -5.04
CA ILE A 80 -17.23 -13.38 -5.80
C ILE A 80 -17.03 -14.42 -6.91
N GLU A 81 -16.62 -13.97 -8.10
CA GLU A 81 -16.22 -14.86 -9.19
C GLU A 81 -14.71 -15.10 -9.18
N THR A 82 -14.29 -16.34 -9.39
CA THR A 82 -12.87 -16.66 -9.62
C THR A 82 -12.56 -16.57 -11.11
N VAL A 83 -11.79 -15.57 -11.52
CA VAL A 83 -11.39 -15.35 -12.93
C VAL A 83 -10.15 -16.16 -13.28
N ARG A 84 -9.20 -16.26 -12.35
CA ARG A 84 -8.02 -17.12 -12.49
C ARG A 84 -7.86 -18.02 -11.27
N PRO A 85 -7.41 -19.27 -11.46
CA PRO A 85 -7.16 -20.19 -10.35
C PRO A 85 -6.20 -19.60 -9.31
N ILE A 86 -6.40 -20.00 -8.06
CA ILE A 86 -5.58 -19.61 -6.93
C ILE A 86 -4.19 -20.23 -7.07
N MET A 87 -3.17 -19.43 -6.80
CA MET A 87 -1.80 -19.89 -6.63
C MET A 87 -1.37 -19.62 -5.20
N ALA A 88 -1.04 -20.67 -4.43
CA ALA A 88 -0.62 -20.54 -3.04
C ALA A 88 0.71 -21.26 -2.79
N ASP A 89 1.75 -20.50 -2.48
CA ASP A 89 3.11 -21.00 -2.26
C ASP A 89 3.65 -20.57 -0.89
N GLN A 90 4.98 -20.57 -0.73
CA GLN A 90 5.62 -20.12 0.52
C GLN A 90 5.70 -18.59 0.66
N TYR A 91 5.51 -17.85 -0.42
CA TYR A 91 5.63 -16.39 -0.51
C TYR A 91 4.27 -15.68 -0.51
N GLY A 92 3.22 -16.33 -0.96
CA GLY A 92 1.89 -15.76 -0.90
C GLY A 92 0.77 -16.60 -1.50
N ILE A 93 -0.44 -16.06 -1.37
CA ILE A 93 -1.67 -16.56 -2.00
C ILE A 93 -2.10 -15.51 -3.02
N ARG A 94 -2.29 -15.89 -4.29
CA ARG A 94 -2.60 -14.98 -5.39
C ARG A 94 -3.80 -15.49 -6.17
N ALA A 95 -4.71 -14.59 -6.50
CA ALA A 95 -5.85 -14.87 -7.36
C ALA A 95 -6.20 -13.64 -8.20
N ILE A 96 -6.94 -13.87 -9.29
CA ILE A 96 -7.73 -12.80 -9.91
C ILE A 96 -9.18 -13.18 -9.70
N VAL A 97 -9.89 -12.34 -8.97
CA VAL A 97 -11.32 -12.47 -8.72
C VAL A 97 -12.08 -11.37 -9.44
N ALA A 98 -13.40 -11.45 -9.51
CA ALA A 98 -14.22 -10.36 -10.03
C ALA A 98 -15.49 -10.18 -9.21
N LEU A 99 -15.90 -8.91 -9.07
CA LEU A 99 -17.19 -8.49 -8.53
C LEU A 99 -17.79 -7.47 -9.48
N HIS A 100 -19.07 -7.63 -9.84
CA HIS A 100 -19.76 -6.78 -10.83
C HIS A 100 -18.99 -6.61 -12.16
N GLY A 101 -18.27 -7.66 -12.58
CA GLY A 101 -17.44 -7.65 -13.79
C GLY A 101 -16.11 -6.89 -13.66
N GLN A 102 -15.82 -6.24 -12.53
CA GLN A 102 -14.53 -5.62 -12.28
C GLN A 102 -13.51 -6.67 -11.84
N PRO A 103 -12.41 -6.89 -12.57
CA PRO A 103 -11.33 -7.76 -12.13
C PRO A 103 -10.57 -7.12 -10.96
N ILE A 104 -10.30 -7.93 -9.93
CA ILE A 104 -9.54 -7.56 -8.74
C ILE A 104 -8.37 -8.51 -8.63
N LYS A 105 -7.16 -7.95 -8.69
CA LYS A 105 -5.94 -8.70 -8.38
C LYS A 105 -5.84 -8.80 -6.86
N PHE A 106 -5.96 -10.02 -6.34
CA PHE A 106 -5.89 -10.30 -4.92
C PHE A 106 -4.57 -10.98 -4.57
N GLU A 107 -3.93 -10.50 -3.51
CA GLU A 107 -2.70 -11.07 -2.98
C GLU A 107 -2.71 -11.08 -1.44
N ILE A 108 -2.36 -12.23 -0.83
CA ILE A 108 -1.85 -12.29 0.54
C ILE A 108 -0.35 -12.50 0.45
N VAL A 109 0.43 -11.53 0.89
CA VAL A 109 1.88 -11.60 0.98
C VAL A 109 2.27 -12.25 2.31
N ARG A 110 3.15 -13.25 2.24
CA ARG A 110 3.85 -13.76 3.41
C ARG A 110 4.95 -12.78 3.79
N GLU A 111 4.68 -11.96 4.80
CA GLU A 111 5.68 -11.02 5.32
C GLU A 111 6.60 -11.75 6.30
N ALA A 112 7.91 -11.62 6.13
CA ALA A 112 8.91 -12.32 6.96
C ALA A 112 10.01 -11.40 7.47
N ARG A 113 10.03 -10.14 7.00
CA ARG A 113 11.07 -9.14 7.27
C ARG A 113 10.76 -8.39 8.56
N ILE A 114 9.48 -8.08 8.80
CA ILE A 114 9.04 -7.28 9.95
C ILE A 114 7.83 -7.91 10.65
N THR A 115 7.62 -7.50 11.90
CA THR A 115 6.38 -7.77 12.63
C THR A 115 5.31 -6.79 12.17
N LEU A 116 4.07 -7.28 12.03
CA LEU A 116 2.92 -6.49 11.64
C LEU A 116 1.91 -6.42 12.77
N ASP A 117 1.22 -5.29 12.85
CA ASP A 117 0.09 -5.05 13.73
C ASP A 117 -1.03 -4.31 12.98
N GLY A 118 -2.21 -4.31 13.59
CA GLY A 118 -3.42 -3.79 12.98
C GLY A 118 -4.66 -4.22 13.75
N GLY A 119 -5.82 -3.92 13.20
CA GLY A 119 -7.11 -4.28 13.80
C GLY A 119 -8.25 -4.10 12.80
N ILE A 120 -9.43 -4.59 13.17
CA ILE A 120 -10.63 -4.43 12.35
C ILE A 120 -10.90 -2.95 12.12
N ASP A 121 -10.89 -2.53 10.86
CA ASP A 121 -11.36 -1.20 10.48
C ASP A 121 -12.89 -1.24 10.35
N PRO A 122 -13.64 -0.41 11.10
CA PRO A 122 -15.10 -0.47 11.12
C PRO A 122 -15.74 -0.02 9.81
N GLU A 123 -15.04 0.70 8.95
CA GLU A 123 -15.56 1.17 7.67
C GLU A 123 -15.33 0.14 6.56
N LEU A 124 -14.14 -0.48 6.54
CA LEU A 124 -13.75 -1.48 5.55
C LEU A 124 -14.16 -2.91 5.92
N GLY A 125 -14.49 -3.16 7.19
CA GLY A 125 -15.00 -4.44 7.68
C GLY A 125 -13.96 -5.57 7.76
N VAL A 126 -12.69 -5.29 7.48
CA VAL A 126 -11.58 -6.25 7.51
C VAL A 126 -10.45 -5.76 8.43
N PRO A 127 -9.54 -6.64 8.89
CA PRO A 127 -8.35 -6.18 9.59
C PRO A 127 -7.53 -5.29 8.68
N LEU A 128 -7.16 -4.10 9.14
CA LEU A 128 -6.34 -3.12 8.44
C LEU A 128 -5.00 -2.98 9.18
N LEU A 129 -3.90 -2.86 8.43
CA LEU A 129 -2.59 -2.58 9.03
C LEU A 129 -2.64 -1.29 9.84
N SER A 130 -1.95 -1.26 10.98
CA SER A 130 -1.74 -0.01 11.70
C SER A 130 -0.98 0.99 10.82
N THR A 131 -1.13 2.28 11.12
CA THR A 131 -0.37 3.33 10.45
C THR A 131 1.15 3.08 10.49
N THR A 132 1.68 2.64 11.64
CA THR A 132 3.10 2.29 11.80
C THR A 132 3.52 1.17 10.85
N SER A 133 2.73 0.09 10.78
CA SER A 133 3.01 -1.03 9.88
C SER A 133 2.88 -0.63 8.40
N GLN A 134 1.91 0.24 8.04
CA GLN A 134 1.79 0.78 6.67
C GLN A 134 3.04 1.57 6.26
N PHE A 135 3.57 2.42 7.15
CA PHE A 135 4.83 3.14 6.91
C PHE A 135 6.01 2.18 6.72
N ALA A 136 6.17 1.20 7.62
CA ALA A 136 7.28 0.26 7.56
C ALA A 136 7.27 -0.53 6.24
N GLU A 137 6.12 -1.09 5.86
CA GLU A 137 5.95 -1.82 4.60
C GLU A 137 6.22 -0.94 3.37
N LYS A 138 5.78 0.32 3.38
CA LYS A 138 6.03 1.22 2.26
C LYS A 138 7.49 1.65 2.15
N LEU A 139 8.21 1.79 3.27
CA LEU A 139 9.66 1.99 3.25
C LEU A 139 10.38 0.78 2.64
N LEU A 140 10.00 -0.44 3.00
CA LEU A 140 10.55 -1.66 2.41
C LEU A 140 10.22 -1.78 0.91
N ALA A 141 8.97 -1.53 0.52
CA ALA A 141 8.57 -1.56 -0.88
C ALA A 141 9.31 -0.50 -1.71
N ASN A 142 9.46 0.73 -1.18
CA ASN A 142 10.26 1.76 -1.84
C ASN A 142 11.72 1.33 -2.02
N ALA A 143 12.29 0.66 -1.01
CA ALA A 143 13.64 0.10 -1.11
C ALA A 143 13.77 -1.01 -2.16
N ASP A 144 12.76 -1.88 -2.29
CA ASP A 144 12.78 -3.00 -3.23
C ASP A 144 12.62 -2.56 -4.69
N ARG A 145 11.69 -1.62 -4.96
CA ARG A 145 11.26 -1.30 -6.33
C ARG A 145 11.08 0.19 -6.63
N GLY A 146 11.41 1.09 -5.72
CA GLY A 146 11.12 2.53 -5.85
C GLY A 146 11.72 3.19 -7.09
N LEU A 147 12.84 2.68 -7.60
CA LEU A 147 13.48 3.17 -8.83
C LEU A 147 12.98 2.49 -10.12
N ASP A 148 12.13 1.48 -10.02
CA ASP A 148 11.46 0.91 -11.18
C ASP A 148 10.42 1.91 -11.72
N ARG A 149 10.67 2.44 -12.91
CA ARG A 149 9.77 3.40 -13.55
C ARG A 149 8.38 2.83 -13.82
N ALA A 150 8.23 1.51 -13.88
CA ALA A 150 6.92 0.88 -14.05
C ALA A 150 5.99 1.09 -12.83
N VAL A 151 6.55 1.35 -11.63
CA VAL A 151 5.74 1.61 -10.43
C VAL A 151 5.44 3.10 -10.20
N ALA A 152 5.97 3.98 -11.06
CA ALA A 152 5.72 5.43 -11.03
C ALA A 152 5.87 6.07 -9.63
N TYR A 153 6.87 5.63 -8.86
CA TYR A 153 7.17 6.13 -7.51
C TYR A 153 6.02 6.01 -6.51
N ARG A 154 5.01 5.15 -6.76
CA ARG A 154 3.79 5.05 -5.96
C ARG A 154 4.04 4.79 -4.47
N ASP A 155 5.07 4.03 -4.13
CA ASP A 155 5.38 3.72 -2.72
C ASP A 155 5.90 4.97 -1.98
N ALA A 156 6.71 5.82 -2.63
CA ALA A 156 7.12 7.12 -2.08
C ALA A 156 5.93 8.10 -1.97
N ILE A 157 5.04 8.11 -2.95
CA ILE A 157 3.86 8.97 -2.89
C ILE A 157 2.87 8.52 -1.81
N ASP A 158 2.67 7.22 -1.67
CA ASP A 158 1.87 6.65 -0.58
C ASP A 158 2.48 7.01 0.79
N LEU A 159 3.81 6.96 0.95
CA LEU A 159 4.50 7.48 2.15
C LEU A 159 4.22 8.97 2.36
N GLY A 160 4.32 9.79 1.32
CA GLY A 160 4.01 11.23 1.40
C GLY A 160 2.56 11.52 1.82
N LYS A 161 1.60 10.70 1.37
CA LYS A 161 0.20 10.80 1.78
C LYS A 161 -0.01 10.36 3.23
N LEU A 162 0.68 9.31 3.68
CA LEU A 162 0.69 8.93 5.09
C LEU A 162 1.29 10.04 5.97
N VAL A 163 2.40 10.67 5.53
CA VAL A 163 2.99 11.82 6.23
C VAL A 163 2.01 12.99 6.27
N THR A 164 1.31 13.27 5.17
CA THR A 164 0.29 14.34 5.14
C THR A 164 -0.79 14.14 6.21
N ALA A 165 -1.19 12.88 6.45
CA ALA A 165 -2.21 12.54 7.44
C ALA A 165 -1.69 12.53 8.90
N THR A 166 -0.40 12.28 9.12
CA THR A 166 0.18 12.02 10.45
C THR A 166 1.16 13.08 10.92
N GLY A 167 1.68 13.90 10.00
CA GLY A 167 2.70 14.92 10.20
C GLY A 167 4.14 14.39 10.21
N VAL A 168 4.38 13.10 10.45
CA VAL A 168 5.72 12.53 10.65
C VAL A 168 5.82 11.08 10.17
N ILE A 169 7.03 10.59 9.94
CA ILE A 169 7.29 9.15 9.84
C ILE A 169 7.41 8.60 11.27
N PRO A 170 6.58 7.63 11.70
CA PRO A 170 6.67 7.05 13.04
C PRO A 170 8.06 6.45 13.30
N GLN A 171 8.62 6.70 14.48
CA GLN A 171 9.95 6.24 14.84
C GLN A 171 10.03 4.71 14.84
N GLU A 172 8.97 4.02 15.29
CA GLU A 172 8.87 2.56 15.29
C GLU A 172 8.90 1.99 13.87
N ALA A 173 8.22 2.65 12.92
CA ALA A 173 8.21 2.23 11.52
C ALA A 173 9.60 2.33 10.89
N LYS A 174 10.28 3.46 11.14
CA LYS A 174 11.68 3.67 10.75
C LYS A 174 12.58 2.58 11.31
N LEU A 175 12.54 2.35 12.63
CA LEU A 175 13.40 1.36 13.28
C LEU A 175 13.13 -0.06 12.75
N SER A 176 11.88 -0.40 12.49
CA SER A 176 11.50 -1.69 11.90
C SER A 176 12.09 -1.87 10.49
N ALA A 177 11.94 -0.86 9.63
CA ALA A 177 12.48 -0.90 8.28
C ALA A 177 14.03 -0.92 8.25
N GLU A 178 14.68 -0.11 9.09
CA GLU A 178 16.14 -0.11 9.22
C GLU A 178 16.69 -1.41 9.80
N LYS A 179 15.97 -2.05 10.73
CA LYS A 179 16.35 -3.36 11.24
C LYS A 179 16.31 -4.42 10.13
N ALA A 180 15.32 -4.35 9.25
CA ALA A 180 15.19 -5.30 8.14
C ALA A 180 16.27 -5.07 7.07
N TYR A 181 16.44 -3.83 6.58
CA TYR A 181 17.21 -3.53 5.37
C TYR A 181 18.44 -2.63 5.58
N GLY A 182 18.66 -2.12 6.79
CA GLY A 182 19.76 -1.21 7.12
C GLY A 182 19.69 0.12 6.35
N GLY A 183 20.85 0.68 6.02
CA GLY A 183 20.97 1.96 5.32
C GLY A 183 20.44 1.98 3.88
N ILE A 184 19.97 0.84 3.33
CA ILE A 184 19.28 0.81 2.04
C ILE A 184 17.97 1.63 2.10
N ILE A 185 17.32 1.70 3.28
CA ILE A 185 16.10 2.49 3.47
C ILE A 185 16.32 3.95 3.09
N THR A 186 17.32 4.59 3.69
CA THR A 186 17.62 6.01 3.44
C THR A 186 18.18 6.24 2.05
N ARG A 187 19.07 5.35 1.57
CA ARG A 187 19.65 5.45 0.22
C ARG A 187 18.58 5.39 -0.88
N SER A 188 17.67 4.43 -0.81
CA SER A 188 16.61 4.29 -1.81
C SER A 188 15.64 5.47 -1.77
N LEU A 189 15.31 5.96 -0.58
CA LEU A 189 14.46 7.14 -0.41
C LEU A 189 15.11 8.39 -1.00
N GLN A 190 16.40 8.61 -0.74
CA GLN A 190 17.18 9.71 -1.33
C GLN A 190 17.14 9.64 -2.85
N GLN A 191 17.47 8.48 -3.44
CA GLN A 191 17.49 8.31 -4.89
C GLN A 191 16.12 8.53 -5.54
N VAL A 192 15.03 8.11 -4.89
CA VAL A 192 13.67 8.36 -5.40
C VAL A 192 13.34 9.85 -5.33
N LEU A 193 13.65 10.53 -4.21
CA LEU A 193 13.41 11.96 -4.09
C LEU A 193 14.24 12.78 -5.09
N GLU A 194 15.45 12.32 -5.44
CA GLU A 194 16.27 12.95 -6.49
C GLU A 194 15.59 12.87 -7.86
N ARG A 195 14.90 11.76 -8.16
CA ARG A 195 14.09 11.64 -9.38
C ARG A 195 12.87 12.54 -9.33
N LEU A 196 12.19 12.60 -8.20
CA LEU A 196 11.01 13.43 -8.01
C LEU A 196 11.33 14.93 -8.01
N ALA A 197 12.58 15.32 -7.78
CA ALA A 197 13.05 16.70 -7.95
C ALA A 197 13.03 17.17 -9.42
N ASN A 198 12.96 16.25 -10.39
CA ASN A 198 12.78 16.59 -11.80
C ASN A 198 11.28 16.79 -12.13
N PRO A 199 10.83 18.02 -12.45
CA PRO A 199 9.41 18.30 -12.66
C PRO A 199 8.79 17.50 -13.81
N ALA A 200 9.54 17.19 -14.87
CA ALA A 200 9.04 16.42 -16.00
C ALA A 200 8.82 14.95 -15.64
N GLU A 201 9.72 14.39 -14.81
CA GLU A 201 9.60 13.02 -14.33
C GLU A 201 8.46 12.89 -13.31
N ALA A 202 8.33 13.86 -12.39
CA ALA A 202 7.22 13.95 -11.45
C ALA A 202 5.86 14.07 -12.16
N ALA A 203 5.72 14.98 -13.15
CA ALA A 203 4.49 15.13 -13.92
C ALA A 203 4.10 13.85 -14.67
N LYS A 204 5.08 13.14 -15.26
CA LYS A 204 4.83 11.86 -15.91
C LYS A 204 4.36 10.80 -14.91
N ALA A 205 4.97 10.73 -13.73
CA ALA A 205 4.56 9.80 -12.68
C ALA A 205 3.15 10.11 -12.15
N ALA A 206 2.83 11.39 -11.92
CA ALA A 206 1.50 11.84 -11.53
C ALA A 206 0.42 11.40 -12.54
N ALA A 207 0.69 11.57 -13.84
CA ALA A 207 -0.21 11.12 -14.90
C ALA A 207 -0.43 9.60 -14.89
N VAL A 208 0.63 8.79 -14.68
CA VAL A 208 0.51 7.32 -14.57
C VAL A 208 -0.33 6.91 -13.38
N LEU A 209 -0.19 7.61 -12.25
CA LEU A 209 -0.98 7.36 -11.05
C LEU A 209 -2.40 7.97 -11.13
N GLN A 210 -2.73 8.70 -12.20
CA GLN A 210 -3.99 9.43 -12.33
C GLN A 210 -4.23 10.40 -11.17
N MET A 211 -3.16 11.11 -10.80
CA MET A 211 -3.16 12.13 -9.75
C MET A 211 -3.09 13.52 -10.37
N GLU A 212 -3.73 14.49 -9.72
CA GLU A 212 -3.45 15.90 -9.99
C GLU A 212 -1.99 16.19 -9.68
N THR A 213 -1.31 16.92 -10.57
CA THR A 213 0.13 17.18 -10.43
C THR A 213 0.45 17.96 -9.15
N GLY A 214 -0.44 18.86 -8.73
CA GLY A 214 -0.32 19.59 -7.47
C GLY A 214 -0.33 18.67 -6.25
N ASP A 215 -1.29 17.75 -6.17
CA ASP A 215 -1.41 16.80 -5.07
C ASP A 215 -0.23 15.81 -5.01
N PHE A 216 0.25 15.38 -6.17
CA PHE A 216 1.44 14.55 -6.27
C PHE A 216 2.68 15.27 -5.72
N ASN A 217 2.89 16.53 -6.13
CA ASN A 217 4.02 17.33 -5.67
C ASN A 217 3.93 17.65 -4.18
N LEU A 218 2.72 17.89 -3.65
CA LEU A 218 2.47 18.05 -2.22
C LEU A 218 2.86 16.80 -1.43
N ALA A 219 2.46 15.61 -1.89
CA ALA A 219 2.83 14.35 -1.26
C ALA A 219 4.34 14.11 -1.29
N ALA A 220 4.99 14.30 -2.44
CA ALA A 220 6.44 14.15 -2.58
C ALA A 220 7.19 15.12 -1.64
N ARG A 221 6.71 16.36 -1.51
CA ARG A 221 7.28 17.36 -0.60
C ARG A 221 7.11 17.00 0.86
N ALA A 222 5.90 16.59 1.26
CA ALA A 222 5.65 16.12 2.62
C ALA A 222 6.60 14.97 2.99
N LEU A 223 6.82 14.03 2.07
CA LEU A 223 7.80 12.96 2.27
C LEU A 223 9.22 13.49 2.42
N SER A 224 9.67 14.41 1.55
CA SER A 224 11.02 14.98 1.62
C SER A 224 11.27 15.68 2.97
N GLU A 225 10.34 16.53 3.41
CA GLU A 225 10.44 17.26 4.67
C GLU A 225 10.47 16.30 5.88
N ALA A 226 9.61 15.28 5.89
CA ALA A 226 9.61 14.26 6.94
C ALA A 226 10.86 13.37 6.90
N ALA A 227 11.44 13.11 5.73
CA ALA A 227 12.69 12.37 5.59
C ALA A 227 13.87 13.14 6.20
N VAL A 228 13.98 14.44 5.91
CA VAL A 228 15.00 15.33 6.53
C VAL A 228 14.87 15.34 8.05
N ALA A 229 13.64 15.47 8.57
CA ALA A 229 13.39 15.43 10.00
C ALA A 229 13.75 14.06 10.64
N SER A 230 13.48 12.97 9.92
CA SER A 230 13.69 11.60 10.42
C SER A 230 15.15 11.15 10.34
N TRP A 231 15.93 11.64 9.38
CA TRP A 231 17.33 11.28 9.17
C TRP A 231 18.19 12.53 8.91
N PRO A 232 18.46 13.34 9.94
CA PRO A 232 19.11 14.66 9.78
C PRO A 232 20.57 14.60 9.30
N THR A 233 21.19 13.42 9.32
CA THR A 233 22.56 13.21 8.82
C THR A 233 22.61 12.78 7.35
N VAL A 234 21.45 12.57 6.71
CA VAL A 234 21.34 12.20 5.30
C VAL A 234 20.99 13.46 4.50
N ASP A 235 21.72 13.70 3.43
CA ASP A 235 21.52 14.85 2.54
C ASP A 235 20.42 14.55 1.51
N PHE A 236 19.16 14.78 1.88
CA PHE A 236 18.04 14.62 0.95
C PHE A 236 17.92 15.82 0.01
N PRO A 237 17.53 15.61 -1.26
CA PRO A 237 17.36 16.70 -2.21
C PRO A 237 16.19 17.59 -1.82
N GLU A 238 16.37 18.91 -2.00
CA GLU A 238 15.28 19.86 -1.93
C GLU A 238 14.40 19.72 -3.17
N LEU A 239 13.09 19.56 -2.96
CA LEU A 239 12.13 19.49 -4.05
C LEU A 239 11.77 20.90 -4.56
N PRO A 240 11.46 21.06 -5.86
CA PRO A 240 11.06 22.35 -6.41
C PRO A 240 9.89 22.98 -5.65
N PRO A 241 9.81 24.32 -5.59
CA PRO A 241 8.63 24.96 -5.05
C PRO A 241 7.40 24.57 -5.88
N ILE A 242 6.25 24.45 -5.22
CA ILE A 242 4.99 24.22 -5.90
C ILE A 242 4.69 25.52 -6.64
N GLY A 243 4.96 25.54 -7.94
CA GLY A 243 4.65 26.69 -8.78
C GLY A 243 3.15 26.97 -8.69
N ASN A 244 2.77 28.24 -8.51
CA ASN A 244 1.40 28.66 -8.76
C ASN A 244 1.07 28.29 -10.21
N THR A 245 0.35 27.20 -10.44
CA THR A 245 -0.34 27.00 -11.70
C THR A 245 -1.47 28.03 -11.76
N CYS A 246 -1.13 29.27 -12.12
CA CYS A 246 -2.09 30.16 -12.74
C CYS A 246 -2.52 29.48 -14.04
N SER A 247 -3.81 29.17 -14.13
CA SER A 247 -4.50 28.77 -15.35
C SER A 247 -4.18 29.76 -16.49
N PRO A 248 -4.06 29.29 -17.75
CA PRO A 248 -4.49 30.12 -18.87
C PRO A 248 -6.02 30.27 -18.87
#